data_AF-A0A537EEC8-F1
#
_entry.id   AF-A0A537EEC8-F1
#
_cell.length_a   1.000
_cell.length_b   1.000
_cell.length_c   1.000
_cell.angle_alpha   90.00
_cell.angle_beta   90.00
_cell.angle_gamma   90.00
#
_symmetry.space_group_name_H-M   'P 1'
#
loop_
_entity.id
_entity.type
_entity.pdbx_description
1 polymer ?
#
loop_
_entity_poly.entity_id
_entity_poly.type
_entity_poly.pdbx_seq_one_letter_code
_entity_poly.pdbx_strand_id
1 'polypeptide(L)'
;PRDALLCVYHSFTLTFAKQEPIDDLISIMTKASRERKLFLVSMEWPADSESPRLELVSFNDGIKDEKILARCDSHGEWLEWLDGSSC
;
A
#
# COMPACT_ATOMS: atom_id res chain seq x y z
N PRO A 1 11.44 3.54 -17.10
CA PRO A 1 12.84 4.04 -17.06
C PRO A 1 13.58 3.46 -15.85
N ARG A 2 14.89 3.23 -15.96
CA ARG A 2 15.69 2.59 -14.88
C ARG A 2 15.78 3.45 -13.62
N ASP A 3 15.77 4.77 -13.78
CA ASP A 3 15.97 5.73 -12.69
C ASP A 3 14.65 6.28 -12.11
N ALA A 4 13.50 5.86 -12.67
CA ALA A 4 12.21 6.23 -12.12
C ALA A 4 11.92 5.46 -10.84
N LEU A 5 11.15 6.03 -9.91
CA LEU A 5 10.57 5.25 -8.81
C LEU A 5 9.45 4.38 -9.36
N LEU A 6 9.43 3.09 -9.02
CA LEU A 6 8.30 2.22 -9.38
C LEU A 6 7.31 2.23 -8.24
N CYS A 7 6.10 2.70 -8.54
CA CYS A 7 4.97 2.69 -7.63
C CYS A 7 3.87 1.81 -8.25
N VAL A 8 3.44 0.80 -7.51
CA VAL A 8 2.23 0.04 -7.81
C VAL A 8 1.10 0.68 -7.02
N TYR A 9 -0.04 0.88 -7.66
CA TYR A 9 -1.23 1.41 -7.02
C TYR A 9 -2.41 0.49 -7.26
N HIS A 10 -3.23 0.28 -6.23
CA HIS A 10 -4.52 -0.37 -6.37
C HIS A 10 -5.54 0.18 -5.36
N SER A 11 -6.82 0.06 -5.72
CA SER A 11 -7.96 0.46 -4.88
C SER A 11 -9.03 -0.62 -4.90
N PHE A 12 -9.47 -1.06 -3.73
CA PHE A 12 -10.52 -2.07 -3.52
C PHE A 12 -10.31 -3.36 -4.35
N THR A 13 -9.06 -3.66 -4.70
CA THR A 13 -8.71 -4.79 -5.55
C THR A 13 -8.56 -6.05 -4.71
N LEU A 14 -8.08 -5.90 -3.47
CA LEU A 14 -7.81 -7.00 -2.56
C LEU A 14 -8.78 -7.07 -1.37
N THR A 15 -9.68 -6.10 -1.24
CA THR A 15 -10.67 -6.01 -0.14
C THR A 15 -11.47 -7.30 0.06
N PHE A 16 -11.78 -8.02 -1.02
CA PHE A 16 -12.49 -9.31 -0.97
C PHE A 16 -11.61 -10.51 -1.30
N ALA A 17 -10.30 -10.29 -1.49
CA ALA A 17 -9.37 -11.37 -1.72
C ALA A 17 -9.18 -12.17 -0.42
N LYS A 18 -8.87 -13.46 -0.59
CA LYS A 18 -8.33 -14.26 0.51
C LYS A 18 -6.88 -13.85 0.78
N GLN A 19 -6.30 -14.37 1.86
CA GLN A 19 -4.92 -14.05 2.26
C GLN A 19 -3.88 -14.43 1.18
N GLU A 20 -4.08 -15.53 0.48
CA GLU A 20 -3.12 -16.05 -0.51
C GLU A 20 -2.76 -15.04 -1.63
N PRO A 21 -3.71 -14.43 -2.36
CA PRO A 21 -3.39 -13.36 -3.31
C PRO A 21 -2.63 -12.16 -2.72
N ILE A 22 -2.89 -11.80 -1.46
CA ILE A 22 -2.20 -10.71 -0.77
C ILE A 22 -0.76 -11.13 -0.52
N ASP A 23 -0.54 -12.33 0.00
CA ASP A 23 0.79 -12.89 0.27
C ASP A 23 1.62 -13.02 -1.02
N ASP A 24 0.99 -13.46 -2.11
CA ASP A 24 1.64 -13.57 -3.43
C ASP A 24 2.10 -12.20 -3.94
N LEU A 25 1.26 -11.16 -3.85
CA LEU A 25 1.64 -9.80 -4.22
C LEU A 25 2.84 -9.33 -3.39
N ILE A 26 2.76 -9.47 -2.06
CA ILE A 26 3.84 -9.06 -1.15
C ILE A 26 5.14 -9.82 -1.45
N SER A 27 5.05 -11.12 -1.77
CA SER A 27 6.19 -11.96 -2.16
C SER A 27 6.85 -11.46 -3.46
N ILE A 28 6.05 -11.16 -4.49
CA ILE A 28 6.54 -10.62 -5.77
C ILE A 28 7.25 -9.28 -5.55
N MET A 29 6.62 -8.37 -4.80
CA MET A 29 7.18 -7.04 -4.50
C MET A 29 8.49 -7.16 -3.71
N THR A 30 8.52 -8.02 -2.70
CA THR A 30 9.73 -8.28 -1.88
C THR A 30 10.88 -8.81 -2.73
N LYS A 31 10.62 -9.79 -3.59
CA LYS A 31 11.63 -10.35 -4.50
C LYS A 31 12.16 -9.29 -5.48
N ALA A 32 11.27 -8.54 -6.11
CA ALA A 32 11.65 -7.49 -7.07
C ALA A 32 12.41 -6.33 -6.41
N SER A 33 12.17 -6.08 -5.11
CA SER A 33 12.83 -4.98 -4.39
C SER A 33 14.34 -5.15 -4.17
N ARG A 34 14.88 -6.35 -4.42
CA ARG A 34 16.33 -6.63 -4.39
C ARG A 34 17.09 -5.94 -5.53
N GLU A 35 16.40 -5.61 -6.62
CA GLU A 35 17.02 -4.96 -7.79
C GLU A 35 16.79 -3.45 -7.82
N ARG A 36 15.73 -2.97 -7.15
CA ARG A 36 15.38 -1.55 -7.09
C ARG A 36 14.41 -1.27 -5.95
N LYS A 37 14.40 -0.04 -5.44
CA LYS A 37 13.36 0.40 -4.49
C LYS A 37 11.98 0.41 -5.15
N LEU A 38 10.98 -0.13 -4.44
CA LEU A 38 9.59 -0.19 -4.87
C LEU A 38 8.67 0.44 -3.84
N PHE A 39 7.52 0.93 -4.31
CA PHE A 39 6.44 1.41 -3.47
C PHE A 39 5.14 0.73 -3.89
N LEU A 40 4.31 0.43 -2.91
CA LEU A 40 2.93 0.00 -3.08
C LEU A 40 2.06 1.01 -2.35
N VAL A 41 1.14 1.64 -3.08
CA VAL A 41 0.10 2.49 -2.51
C VAL A 41 -1.22 1.75 -2.66
N SER A 42 -1.88 1.47 -1.55
CA SER A 42 -3.13 0.73 -1.53
C SER A 42 -4.23 1.56 -0.89
N MET A 43 -5.42 1.52 -1.49
CA MET A 43 -6.64 1.98 -0.86
C MET A 43 -7.57 0.79 -0.69
N GLU A 44 -7.59 0.20 0.50
CA GLU A 44 -8.33 -1.05 0.76
C GLU A 44 -9.22 -0.89 1.99
N TRP A 45 -10.18 -1.79 2.17
CA TRP A 45 -11.06 -1.83 3.34
C TRP A 45 -10.78 -3.07 4.20
N PRO A 46 -9.84 -2.97 5.16
CA PRO A 46 -9.56 -4.06 6.09
C PRO A 46 -10.80 -4.40 6.94
N ALA A 47 -10.98 -5.67 7.26
CA ALA A 47 -12.13 -6.15 8.04
C ALA A 47 -12.18 -5.57 9.47
N ASP A 48 -11.05 -5.10 10.00
CA ASP A 48 -10.91 -4.42 11.30
C ASP A 48 -11.07 -2.90 11.21
N SER A 49 -11.46 -2.34 10.06
CA SER A 49 -11.56 -0.90 9.83
C SER A 49 -12.98 -0.45 9.54
N GLU A 50 -13.40 0.66 10.16
CA GLU A 50 -14.70 1.29 9.89
C GLU A 50 -14.74 2.02 8.54
N SER A 51 -13.57 2.41 8.00
CA SER A 51 -13.42 3.09 6.72
C SER A 51 -12.22 2.56 5.94
N PRO A 52 -12.23 2.70 4.60
CA PRO A 52 -11.06 2.44 3.77
C PRO A 52 -9.80 3.19 4.25
N ARG A 53 -8.66 2.51 4.17
CA ARG A 53 -7.35 3.04 4.53
C ARG A 53 -6.52 3.26 3.28
N LEU A 54 -5.86 4.41 3.22
CA LEU A 54 -4.76 4.66 2.28
C LEU A 54 -3.47 4.26 2.98
N GLU A 55 -2.76 3.30 2.41
CA GLU A 55 -1.54 2.72 2.97
C GLU A 55 -0.39 2.87 1.97
N LEU A 56 0.82 3.06 2.51
CA LEU A 56 2.06 3.04 1.78
C LEU A 56 2.92 1.92 2.33
N VAL A 57 3.35 1.02 1.44
CA VAL A 57 4.40 0.06 1.72
C VAL A 57 5.62 0.41 0.86
N SER A 58 6.78 0.54 1.49
CA SER A 58 8.05 0.65 0.79
C SER A 58 8.82 -0.66 0.87
N PHE A 59 9.42 -1.05 -0.25
CA PHE A 59 10.26 -2.23 -0.33
C PHE A 59 11.65 -1.81 -0.78
N ASN A 60 12.66 -2.13 0.03
CA ASN A 60 14.06 -1.81 -0.27
C ASN A 60 14.95 -2.97 0.17
N ASP A 61 15.67 -3.58 -0.76
CA ASP A 61 16.57 -4.71 -0.50
C ASP A 61 15.87 -5.90 0.20
N GLY A 62 14.63 -6.19 -0.20
CA GLY A 62 13.81 -7.25 0.40
C GLY A 62 13.21 -6.89 1.78
N ILE A 63 13.44 -5.68 2.29
CA ILE A 63 12.86 -5.20 3.55
C ILE A 63 11.56 -4.45 3.24
N LYS A 64 10.49 -4.81 3.96
CA LYS A 64 9.17 -4.18 3.90
C LYS A 64 9.02 -3.18 5.07
N ASP A 65 8.61 -1.96 4.76
CA ASP A 65 8.21 -0.94 5.74
C ASP A 65 6.83 -0.40 5.37
N GLU A 66 5.92 -0.28 6.33
CA GLU A 66 4.50 -0.06 6.10
C GLU A 66 3.95 1.06 6.97
N LYS A 67 3.11 1.90 6.37
CA LYS A 67 2.53 3.07 7.01
C LYS A 67 1.13 3.35 6.51
N ILE A 68 0.19 3.56 7.43
CA ILE A 68 -1.16 4.06 7.10
C ILE A 68 -1.07 5.58 6.96
N LEU A 69 -1.41 6.09 5.78
CA LEU A 69 -1.34 7.52 5.46
C LEU A 69 -2.63 8.26 5.77
N ALA A 70 -3.79 7.64 5.52
CA ALA A 70 -5.08 8.29 5.65
C ALA A 70 -6.23 7.29 5.85
N ARG A 71 -7.36 7.80 6.35
CA ARG A 71 -8.69 7.18 6.23
C ARG A 71 -9.47 7.90 5.14
N CYS A 72 -10.38 7.23 4.45
CA CYS A 72 -11.14 7.86 3.36
C CYS A 72 -12.53 7.27 3.17
N ASP A 73 -13.36 8.01 2.43
CA ASP A 73 -14.61 7.52 1.89
C ASP A 73 -14.38 6.54 0.74
N SER A 74 -15.21 5.50 0.62
CA SER A 74 -15.08 4.53 -0.48
C SER A 74 -15.40 5.10 -1.86
N HIS A 75 -16.07 6.26 -1.92
CA HIS A 75 -16.48 6.94 -3.15
C HIS A 75 -15.82 8.31 -3.33
N GLY A 76 -14.88 8.68 -2.46
CA GLY A 76 -14.03 9.87 -2.63
C GLY A 76 -14.58 11.17 -2.05
N GLU A 77 -15.62 11.12 -1.22
CA GLU A 77 -16.20 12.31 -0.58
C GLU A 77 -15.26 12.97 0.45
N TRP A 78 -14.45 12.17 1.14
CA TRP A 78 -13.52 12.68 2.16
C TRP A 78 -12.23 11.85 2.26
N LEU A 79 -11.17 12.50 2.74
CA LEU A 79 -9.86 11.95 3.02
C LEU A 79 -9.31 12.62 4.29
N GLU A 80 -9.03 11.83 5.32
CA GLU A 80 -8.46 12.24 6.58
C GLU A 80 -7.02 11.73 6.69
N TRP A 81 -6.05 12.63 6.53
CA TRP A 81 -4.63 12.30 6.69
C TRP A 81 -4.31 12.00 8.16
N LEU A 82 -3.63 10.88 8.42
CA LEU A 82 -3.22 10.46 9.76
C LEU A 82 -1.83 10.97 10.15
N ASP A 83 -1.09 11.56 9.21
CA ASP A 83 0.19 12.23 9.46
C ASP A 83 0.11 13.74 9.30
N GLY A 84 0.03 14.42 10.43
CA GLY A 84 0.31 15.85 10.59
C GLY A 84 1.63 16.16 11.32
N SER A 85 2.52 15.20 11.54
CA SER A 85 3.81 15.40 12.24
C SER A 85 4.75 14.24 11.87
N SER A 86 5.96 14.39 11.35
CA SER A 86 7.02 15.37 11.64
C SER A 86 7.94 15.57 10.42
N CYS A 87 8.46 16.80 10.32
CA CYS A 87 9.52 17.24 9.42
C CYS A 87 10.81 16.39 9.49
#